data_AF-A0A7W0T708-F1
#
_entry.id   AF-A0A7W0T708-F1
#
_cell.length_a   1.000
_cell.length_b   1.000
_cell.length_c   1.000
_cell.angle_alpha   90.00
_cell.angle_beta   90.00
_cell.angle_gamma   90.00
#
_symmetry.space_group_name_H-M   'P 1'
#
loop_
_entity.id
_entity.type
_entity.pdbx_description
1 polymer ?
#
loop_
_entity_poly.entity_id
_entity_poly.type
_entity_poly.pdbx_seq_one_letter_code
_entity_poly.pdbx_strand_id
1 'polypeptide(L)'
;LRAEGVDPSGQAIVVLGAGGAARSIVEALGRARADRIAVVNRTPSRSDAASALADVAVAGTLADIATADIVVNATSVGMGTRDSPLPAGTVRAHQVVADIVYHPLETVLLAEGRAAGCRVVDGLTMLVHQAVRQQRLWTGTTPDASTLRAAAEAELASRSAEDTTDTLR
;
A
#
# COMPACT_ATOMS: atom_id res chain seq x y z
N LEU A 1 -7.70 2.76 0.45
CA LEU A 1 -8.32 3.26 -0.81
C LEU A 1 -9.66 3.95 -0.56
N ARG A 2 -10.78 3.23 -0.35
CA ARG A 2 -12.12 3.89 -0.23
C ARG A 2 -12.25 4.89 0.92
N ALA A 3 -11.61 4.61 2.06
CA ALA A 3 -11.57 5.56 3.18
C ALA A 3 -10.88 6.89 2.80
N GLU A 4 -9.93 6.81 1.88
CA GLU A 4 -9.28 7.96 1.27
C GLU A 4 -9.97 8.37 -0.03
N GLY A 5 -11.27 8.11 -0.23
CA GLY A 5 -12.01 8.53 -1.42
C GLY A 5 -11.47 8.00 -2.77
N VAL A 6 -10.72 6.90 -2.78
CA VAL A 6 -10.27 6.20 -3.99
C VAL A 6 -11.10 4.92 -4.15
N ASP A 7 -11.90 4.84 -5.22
CA ASP A 7 -12.63 3.62 -5.56
C ASP A 7 -11.84 2.78 -6.56
N PRO A 8 -11.42 1.55 -6.21
CA PRO A 8 -10.69 0.68 -7.14
C PRO A 8 -11.57 0.04 -8.23
N SER A 9 -12.89 0.19 -8.16
CA SER A 9 -13.79 -0.42 -9.16
C SER A 9 -13.52 0.14 -10.56
N GLY A 10 -13.36 -0.75 -11.54
CA GLY A 10 -13.08 -0.39 -12.93
C GLY A 10 -11.70 0.24 -13.17
N GLN A 11 -10.80 0.19 -12.19
CA GLN A 11 -9.44 0.75 -12.30
C GLN A 11 -8.44 -0.32 -12.73
N ALA A 12 -7.42 0.07 -13.49
CA ALA A 12 -6.22 -0.72 -13.74
C ALA A 12 -5.21 -0.52 -12.60
N ILE A 13 -4.79 -1.61 -11.96
CA ILE A 13 -4.01 -1.55 -10.72
C ILE A 13 -2.72 -2.35 -10.85
N VAL A 14 -1.60 -1.78 -10.43
CA VAL A 14 -0.33 -2.50 -10.25
C VAL A 14 -0.11 -2.76 -8.77
N VAL A 15 0.19 -4.01 -8.41
CA VAL A 15 0.59 -4.40 -7.06
C VAL A 15 2.05 -4.87 -7.09
N LEU A 16 2.92 -4.15 -6.39
CA LEU A 16 4.33 -4.51 -6.24
C LEU A 16 4.47 -5.50 -5.07
N GLY A 17 5.02 -6.67 -5.36
CA GLY A 17 5.17 -7.77 -4.41
C GLY A 17 4.12 -8.85 -4.56
N ALA A 18 4.45 -10.03 -4.04
CA ALA A 18 3.59 -11.21 -4.07
C ALA A 18 3.60 -11.97 -2.72
N GLY A 19 3.87 -11.25 -1.63
CA GLY A 19 3.85 -11.77 -0.25
C GLY A 19 2.44 -11.91 0.32
N GLY A 20 2.35 -12.20 1.63
CA GLY A 20 1.07 -12.35 2.32
C GLY A 20 0.12 -11.15 2.17
N ALA A 21 0.62 -9.94 2.42
CA ALA A 21 -0.15 -8.72 2.26
C ALA A 21 -0.60 -8.50 0.81
N ALA A 22 0.30 -8.67 -0.15
CA ALA A 22 -0.01 -8.53 -1.58
C ALA A 22 -1.13 -9.48 -2.02
N ARG A 23 -1.10 -10.74 -1.59
CA ARG A 23 -2.16 -11.73 -1.89
C ARG A 23 -3.52 -11.29 -1.36
N SER A 24 -3.58 -10.81 -0.11
CA SER A 24 -4.82 -10.26 0.45
C SER A 24 -5.31 -9.02 -0.29
N ILE A 25 -4.39 -8.16 -0.74
CA ILE A 25 -4.71 -6.97 -1.55
C ILE A 25 -5.28 -7.39 -2.90
N VAL A 26 -4.64 -8.32 -3.62
CA VAL A 26 -5.11 -8.80 -4.93
C VAL A 26 -6.51 -9.40 -4.82
N GLU A 27 -6.75 -10.25 -3.82
CA GLU A 27 -8.06 -10.85 -3.57
C GLU A 27 -9.12 -9.77 -3.26
N ALA A 28 -8.80 -8.80 -2.40
CA ALA A 28 -9.70 -7.71 -2.05
C ALA A 28 -10.02 -6.79 -3.23
N LEU A 29 -9.03 -6.52 -4.10
CA LEU A 29 -9.20 -5.72 -5.32
C LEU A 29 -10.07 -6.45 -6.35
N GLY A 30 -9.90 -7.76 -6.50
CA GLY A 30 -10.77 -8.59 -7.33
C GLY A 30 -12.22 -8.53 -6.87
N ARG A 31 -12.48 -8.69 -5.56
CA ARG A 31 -13.82 -8.49 -4.98
C ARG A 31 -14.36 -7.08 -5.16
N ALA A 32 -13.47 -6.08 -5.19
CA ALA A 32 -13.83 -4.69 -5.41
C ALA A 32 -14.06 -4.34 -6.89
N ARG A 33 -13.97 -5.31 -7.81
CA ARG A 33 -14.20 -5.17 -9.25
C ARG A 33 -13.21 -4.25 -9.96
N ALA A 34 -11.92 -4.34 -9.60
CA ALA A 34 -10.87 -3.77 -10.43
C ALA A 34 -10.97 -4.31 -11.88
N ASP A 35 -10.64 -3.47 -12.87
CA ASP A 35 -10.68 -3.87 -14.29
C ASP A 35 -9.53 -4.84 -14.61
N ARG A 36 -8.34 -4.52 -14.11
CA ARG A 36 -7.15 -5.34 -14.27
C ARG A 36 -6.21 -5.18 -13.07
N ILE A 37 -5.57 -6.27 -12.66
CA ILE A 37 -4.53 -6.26 -11.62
C ILE A 37 -3.24 -6.86 -12.17
N ALA A 38 -2.17 -6.06 -12.27
CA ALA A 38 -0.83 -6.55 -12.62
C ALA A 38 -0.01 -6.77 -11.35
N VAL A 39 0.33 -8.02 -11.05
CA VAL A 39 1.16 -8.37 -9.89
C VAL A 39 2.62 -8.44 -10.33
N VAL A 40 3.44 -7.51 -9.83
CA VAL A 40 4.86 -7.41 -10.20
C VAL A 40 5.72 -7.94 -9.07
N ASN A 41 6.53 -8.96 -9.35
CA ASN A 41 7.44 -9.52 -8.36
C ASN A 41 8.73 -10.03 -9.02
N ARG A 42 9.87 -9.94 -8.32
CA ARG A 42 11.17 -10.41 -8.84
C ARG A 42 11.21 -11.91 -9.15
N THR A 43 10.43 -12.70 -8.42
CA THR A 43 10.31 -14.16 -8.59
C THR A 43 9.00 -14.47 -9.31
N PRO A 44 9.02 -14.90 -10.58
CA PRO A 44 7.81 -15.12 -11.38
C PRO A 44 6.80 -16.09 -10.75
N SER A 45 7.27 -17.20 -10.18
CA SER A 45 6.38 -18.19 -9.56
C SER A 45 5.54 -17.63 -8.41
N ARG A 46 5.99 -16.57 -7.74
CA ARG A 46 5.21 -15.91 -6.68
C ARG A 46 4.14 -14.99 -7.27
N SER A 47 4.42 -14.26 -8.35
CA SER A 47 3.41 -13.46 -9.03
C SER A 47 2.31 -14.33 -9.61
N ASP A 48 2.63 -15.51 -10.13
CA ASP A 48 1.62 -16.46 -10.64
C ASP A 48 0.66 -16.90 -9.53
N ALA A 49 1.21 -17.30 -8.38
CA ALA A 49 0.41 -17.74 -7.23
C ALA A 49 -0.46 -16.61 -6.66
N ALA A 50 0.02 -15.36 -6.66
CA ALA A 50 -0.76 -14.22 -6.22
C ALA A 50 -1.85 -13.83 -7.24
N SER A 51 -1.54 -13.91 -8.53
CA SER A 51 -2.48 -13.58 -9.61
C SER A 51 -3.64 -14.57 -9.69
N ALA A 52 -3.43 -15.83 -9.30
CA ALA A 52 -4.49 -16.84 -9.23
C ALA A 52 -5.61 -16.52 -8.21
N LEU A 53 -5.48 -15.46 -7.40
CA LEU A 53 -6.46 -15.08 -6.38
C LEU A 53 -7.59 -14.17 -6.91
N ALA A 54 -7.49 -13.68 -8.14
CA ALA A 54 -8.54 -12.89 -8.78
C ALA A 54 -8.50 -13.11 -10.30
N ASP A 55 -9.66 -13.31 -10.92
CA ASP A 55 -9.75 -13.61 -12.38
C ASP A 55 -9.16 -12.50 -13.26
N VAL A 56 -9.18 -11.26 -12.78
CA VAL A 56 -8.63 -10.07 -13.46
C VAL A 56 -7.15 -9.83 -13.15
N ALA A 57 -6.52 -10.68 -12.33
CA ALA A 57 -5.13 -10.54 -11.95
C ALA A 57 -4.21 -11.39 -12.85
N VAL A 58 -3.08 -10.79 -13.22
CA VAL A 58 -2.06 -11.41 -14.07
C VAL A 58 -0.67 -11.12 -13.52
N ALA A 59 0.28 -12.02 -13.80
CA ALA A 59 1.69 -11.72 -13.58
C ALA A 59 2.10 -10.57 -14.51
N GLY A 60 2.55 -9.47 -13.91
CA GLY A 60 2.88 -8.24 -14.61
C GLY A 60 4.35 -7.88 -14.54
N THR A 61 4.67 -6.75 -15.15
CA THR A 61 6.00 -6.15 -15.17
C THR A 61 5.92 -4.68 -14.76
N LEU A 62 7.07 -4.02 -14.56
CA LEU A 62 7.08 -2.58 -14.29
C LEU A 62 6.52 -1.75 -15.45
N ALA A 63 6.47 -2.29 -16.67
CA ALA A 63 5.89 -1.58 -17.82
C ALA A 63 4.38 -1.34 -17.65
N ASP A 64 3.68 -2.18 -16.91
CA ASP A 64 2.25 -2.04 -16.63
C ASP A 64 1.91 -0.77 -15.84
N ILE A 65 2.89 -0.18 -15.14
CA ILE A 65 2.68 1.07 -14.39
C ILE A 65 2.33 2.22 -15.33
N ALA A 66 2.80 2.20 -16.57
CA ALA A 66 2.56 3.29 -17.52
C ALA A 66 1.07 3.53 -17.82
N THR A 67 0.23 2.49 -17.66
CA THR A 67 -1.20 2.50 -17.95
C THR A 67 -2.05 2.20 -16.71
N ALA A 68 -1.46 2.18 -15.52
CA ALA A 68 -2.18 1.92 -14.28
C ALA A 68 -2.78 3.21 -13.73
N ASP A 69 -3.99 3.12 -13.18
CA ASP A 69 -4.61 4.22 -12.43
C ASP A 69 -4.13 4.22 -10.96
N ILE A 70 -3.84 3.03 -10.42
CA ILE A 70 -3.42 2.85 -9.03
C ILE A 70 -2.15 1.99 -8.98
N VAL A 71 -1.14 2.43 -8.23
CA VAL A 71 0.07 1.67 -7.93
C VAL A 71 0.13 1.42 -6.43
N VAL A 72 0.22 0.15 -6.04
CA VAL A 72 0.29 -0.28 -4.63
C VAL A 72 1.63 -0.93 -4.35
N ASN A 73 2.45 -0.34 -3.48
CA ASN A 73 3.58 -1.05 -2.88
C ASN A 73 3.09 -1.98 -1.78
N ALA A 74 3.18 -3.29 -2.01
CA ALA A 74 2.91 -4.33 -1.03
C ALA A 74 4.19 -5.09 -0.62
N THR A 75 5.37 -4.50 -0.89
CA THR A 75 6.67 -5.00 -0.44
C THR A 75 7.09 -4.34 0.88
N SER A 76 8.24 -4.75 1.43
CA SER A 76 8.88 -4.09 2.57
C SER A 76 9.91 -3.03 2.16
N VAL A 77 10.08 -2.75 0.86
CA VAL A 77 11.02 -1.73 0.40
C VAL A 77 10.54 -0.35 0.85
N GLY A 78 11.43 0.42 1.47
CA GLY A 78 11.13 1.71 2.10
C GLY A 78 10.85 1.61 3.61
N MET A 79 10.69 0.41 4.18
CA MET A 79 10.50 0.24 5.62
C MET A 79 11.81 0.48 6.38
N GLY A 80 11.88 1.57 7.15
CA GLY A 80 13.08 1.98 7.89
C GLY A 80 14.29 2.34 7.01
N THR A 81 14.10 2.48 5.68
CA THR A 81 15.17 2.83 4.74
C THR A 81 14.74 3.98 3.82
N ARG A 82 15.68 4.50 3.04
CA ARG A 82 15.43 5.51 2.00
C ARG A 82 15.33 4.89 0.61
N ASP A 83 14.99 3.61 0.53
CA ASP A 83 14.84 2.91 -0.75
C ASP A 83 13.43 3.12 -1.31
N SER A 84 13.32 3.15 -2.64
CA SER A 84 12.04 3.13 -3.36
C SER A 84 11.90 1.77 -4.09
N PRO A 85 10.71 1.15 -4.11
CA PRO A 85 10.46 -0.06 -4.90
C PRO A 85 10.46 0.22 -6.41
N LEU A 86 10.46 1.49 -6.82
CA LEU A 86 10.42 1.94 -8.20
C LEU A 86 11.59 2.88 -8.53
N PRO A 87 12.07 2.90 -9.78
CA PRO A 87 12.93 3.99 -10.24
C PRO A 87 12.23 5.35 -10.15
N ALA A 88 12.98 6.40 -9.86
CA ALA A 88 12.47 7.78 -9.85
C ALA A 88 11.81 8.15 -11.20
N GLY A 89 10.70 8.88 -11.15
CA GLY A 89 9.94 9.31 -12.33
C GLY A 89 9.06 8.24 -12.98
N THR A 90 8.91 7.07 -12.35
CA THR A 90 8.03 5.99 -12.86
C THR A 90 6.54 6.35 -12.73
N VAL A 91 6.14 7.00 -11.63
CA VAL A 91 4.76 7.40 -11.37
C VAL A 91 4.43 8.78 -11.95
N ARG A 92 3.16 9.02 -12.30
CA ARG A 92 2.68 10.22 -12.98
C ARG A 92 1.44 10.81 -12.30
N ALA A 93 1.27 12.13 -12.40
CA ALA A 93 0.24 12.91 -11.70
C ALA A 93 -1.19 12.36 -11.70
N HIS A 94 -1.62 11.65 -12.75
CA HIS A 94 -2.97 11.09 -12.84
C HIS A 94 -3.19 9.86 -11.93
N GLN A 95 -2.12 9.30 -11.37
CA GLN A 95 -2.16 8.04 -10.65
C GLN A 95 -2.41 8.24 -9.16
N VAL A 96 -2.94 7.19 -8.53
CA VAL A 96 -2.91 7.01 -7.08
C VAL A 96 -1.71 6.14 -6.71
N VAL A 97 -0.91 6.58 -5.74
CA VAL A 97 0.21 5.81 -5.18
C VAL A 97 -0.14 5.42 -3.75
N ALA A 98 -0.23 4.13 -3.47
CA ALA A 98 -0.47 3.60 -2.14
C ALA A 98 0.73 2.78 -1.67
N ASP A 99 1.08 2.91 -0.40
CA ASP A 99 2.15 2.12 0.22
C ASP A 99 1.58 1.42 1.47
N ILE A 100 1.91 0.16 1.70
CA ILE A 100 1.52 -0.54 2.95
C ILE A 100 2.54 -0.31 4.07
N VAL A 101 3.71 0.23 3.74
CA VAL A 101 4.69 0.67 4.73
C VAL A 101 4.12 1.88 5.47
N TYR A 102 4.12 1.80 6.80
CA TYR A 102 3.66 2.87 7.71
C TYR A 102 4.78 3.39 8.62
N HIS A 103 5.99 2.84 8.52
CA HIS A 103 7.17 3.35 9.21
C HIS A 103 8.39 3.35 8.26
N PRO A 104 8.86 4.53 7.82
CA PRO A 104 8.31 5.87 8.10
C PRO A 104 6.90 6.07 7.49
N LEU A 105 6.14 7.06 8.00
CA LEU A 105 4.83 7.43 7.44
C LEU A 105 4.94 8.01 6.02
N GLU A 106 6.04 8.71 5.76
CA GLU A 106 6.40 9.20 4.43
C GLU A 106 7.57 8.39 3.90
N THR A 107 7.28 7.39 3.06
CA THR A 107 8.31 6.64 2.32
C THR A 107 8.80 7.45 1.12
N VAL A 108 9.95 7.07 0.55
CA VAL A 108 10.47 7.71 -0.67
C VAL A 108 9.47 7.59 -1.82
N LEU A 109 8.78 6.45 -1.97
CA LEU A 109 7.73 6.28 -2.97
C LEU A 109 6.59 7.30 -2.81
N LEU A 110 6.11 7.51 -1.58
CA LEU A 110 5.04 8.46 -1.31
C LEU A 110 5.51 9.91 -1.53
N ALA A 111 6.76 10.23 -1.15
CA ALA A 111 7.35 11.54 -1.40
C ALA A 111 7.50 11.81 -2.92
N GLU A 112 8.00 10.84 -3.68
CA GLU A 112 8.12 10.91 -5.14
C GLU A 112 6.75 11.03 -5.81
N GLY A 113 5.76 10.25 -5.38
CA GLY A 113 4.39 10.35 -5.87
C GLY A 113 3.80 11.73 -5.64
N ARG A 114 3.96 12.29 -4.43
CA ARG A 114 3.46 13.64 -4.11
C ARG A 114 4.17 14.71 -4.93
N ALA A 115 5.49 14.60 -5.11
CA ALA A 115 6.26 15.51 -5.95
C ALA A 115 5.84 15.45 -7.44
N ALA A 116 5.45 14.26 -7.91
CA ALA A 116 4.91 14.05 -9.25
C ALA A 116 3.44 14.49 -9.42
N GLY A 117 2.78 14.94 -8.34
CA GLY A 117 1.38 15.37 -8.36
C GLY A 117 0.36 14.25 -8.18
N CYS A 118 0.80 13.04 -7.82
CA CYS A 118 -0.09 11.91 -7.56
C CYS A 118 -0.91 12.14 -6.28
N ARG A 119 -2.08 11.51 -6.23
CA ARG A 119 -2.75 11.28 -4.94
C ARG A 119 -2.02 10.16 -4.20
N VAL A 120 -1.69 10.36 -2.94
CA VAL A 120 -0.97 9.37 -2.13
C VAL A 120 -1.83 8.79 -1.00
N VAL A 121 -1.63 7.52 -0.68
CA VAL A 121 -2.28 6.80 0.43
C VAL A 121 -1.21 6.11 1.26
N ASP A 122 -1.06 6.53 2.52
CA ASP A 122 -0.08 5.96 3.44
C ASP A 122 -0.51 4.58 3.99
N GLY A 123 0.45 3.83 4.52
CA GLY A 123 0.22 2.49 5.05
C GLY A 123 -0.58 2.47 6.35
N LEU A 124 -0.62 3.59 7.07
CA LEU A 124 -1.33 3.68 8.33
C LEU A 124 -2.84 3.55 8.11
N THR A 125 -3.36 4.07 7.00
CA THR A 125 -4.76 3.85 6.59
C THR A 125 -5.09 2.35 6.54
N MET A 126 -4.23 1.50 5.95
CA MET A 126 -4.48 0.06 5.92
C MET A 126 -4.47 -0.55 7.32
N LEU A 127 -3.45 -0.20 8.14
CA LEU A 127 -3.31 -0.68 9.52
C LEU A 127 -4.52 -0.35 10.39
N VAL A 128 -5.02 0.89 10.31
CA VAL A 128 -6.19 1.34 11.05
C VAL A 128 -7.44 0.60 10.60
N HIS A 129 -7.71 0.52 9.30
CA HIS A 129 -8.95 -0.09 8.83
C HIS A 129 -9.01 -1.61 9.02
N GLN A 130 -7.87 -2.31 9.02
CA GLN A 130 -7.85 -3.72 9.42
C GLN A 130 -8.15 -3.88 10.92
N ALA A 131 -7.65 -2.99 11.79
CA ALA A 131 -7.96 -3.02 13.22
C ALA A 131 -9.45 -2.75 13.49
N VAL A 132 -10.04 -1.76 12.80
CA VAL A 132 -11.50 -1.51 12.82
C VAL A 132 -12.27 -2.78 12.43
N ARG A 133 -11.82 -3.49 11.39
CA ARG A 133 -12.49 -4.70 10.92
C ARG A 133 -12.37 -5.85 11.93
N GLN A 134 -11.19 -6.06 12.51
CA GLN A 134 -10.93 -7.08 13.51
C GLN A 134 -11.76 -6.84 14.77
N GLN A 135 -11.77 -5.62 15.31
CA GLN A 135 -12.54 -5.29 16.51
C GLN A 135 -14.04 -5.51 16.28
N ARG A 136 -14.58 -5.13 15.12
CA ARG A 136 -15.97 -5.40 14.76
C ARG A 136 -16.28 -6.89 14.72
N LEU A 137 -15.38 -7.70 14.16
CA LEU A 137 -15.56 -9.15 14.07
C LEU A 137 -15.53 -9.84 15.43
N TRP A 138 -14.65 -9.40 16.33
CA TRP A 138 -14.47 -10.04 17.63
C TRP A 138 -15.45 -9.58 18.69
N THR A 139 -15.79 -8.29 18.70
CA THR A 139 -16.55 -7.66 19.79
C THR A 139 -17.95 -7.20 19.36
N GLY A 140 -18.25 -7.24 18.07
CA GLY A 140 -19.48 -6.66 17.50
C GLY A 140 -19.47 -5.12 17.47
N THR A 141 -18.49 -4.46 18.07
CA THR A 141 -18.40 -2.99 18.15
C THR A 141 -17.49 -2.45 17.05
N THR A 142 -17.93 -1.39 16.36
CA THR A 142 -17.11 -0.69 15.37
C THR A 142 -16.41 0.50 16.05
N PRO A 143 -15.09 0.46 16.24
CA PRO A 143 -14.36 1.61 16.79
C PRO A 143 -14.33 2.75 15.78
N ASP A 144 -14.14 3.96 16.29
CA ASP A 144 -13.84 5.12 15.46
C ASP A 144 -12.41 5.01 14.91
N ALA A 145 -12.28 5.05 13.57
CA ALA A 145 -11.01 4.96 12.88
C ALA A 145 -10.08 6.14 13.23
N SER A 146 -10.64 7.32 13.49
CA SER A 146 -9.83 8.51 13.81
C SER A 146 -9.10 8.35 15.15
N THR A 147 -9.78 7.75 16.13
CA THR A 147 -9.19 7.42 17.44
C THR A 147 -8.04 6.42 17.30
N LEU A 148 -8.22 5.36 16.51
CA LEU A 148 -7.17 4.37 16.27
C LEU A 148 -5.98 4.96 15.50
N ARG A 149 -6.24 5.84 14.52
CA ARG A 149 -5.19 6.54 13.77
C ARG A 149 -4.35 7.42 14.70
N ALA A 150 -4.99 8.26 15.52
CA ALA A 150 -4.30 9.15 16.44
C ALA A 150 -3.41 8.38 17.44
N ALA A 151 -3.90 7.25 17.96
CA ALA A 151 -3.11 6.39 18.84
C ALA A 151 -1.87 5.80 18.14
N ALA A 152 -2.02 5.35 16.89
CA ALA A 152 -0.91 4.79 16.13
C ALA A 152 0.12 5.87 15.71
N GLU A 153 -0.32 7.09 15.38
CA GLU A 153 0.58 8.21 15.10
C GLU A 153 1.40 8.62 16.32
N ALA A 154 0.78 8.65 17.50
CA ALA A 154 1.47 8.94 18.76
C ALA A 154 2.58 7.91 19.05
N GLU A 155 2.31 6.62 18.81
CA GLU A 155 3.28 5.53 18.98
C GLU A 155 4.41 5.56 17.93
N LEU A 156 4.13 5.96 16.69
CA LEU A 156 5.18 6.10 15.68
C LEU A 156 6.09 7.31 15.97
N ALA A 157 5.54 8.38 16.53
CA ALA A 157 6.29 9.55 16.94
C ALA A 157 7.24 9.24 18.12
N SER A 158 6.80 8.45 19.11
CA SER A 158 7.66 8.05 20.24
C SER A 158 8.86 7.23 19.78
N ARG A 159 8.65 6.23 18.91
CA ARG A 159 9.71 5.39 18.34
C ARG A 159 10.75 6.19 17.56
N SER A 160 10.31 7.16 16.77
CA SER A 160 11.21 8.01 15.97
C SER A 160 12.09 8.91 16.86
N ALA A 161 11.59 9.33 18.02
CA ALA A 161 12.37 10.09 19.01
C ALA A 161 13.41 9.20 19.72
N GLU A 162 13.07 7.94 20.00
CA GLU A 162 13.99 6.95 20.57
C GLU A 162 15.13 6.61 19.61
N ASP A 163 14.84 6.29 18.35
CA ASP A 163 15.86 6.00 17.32
C ASP A 163 16.82 7.17 17.08
N THR A 164 16.32 8.41 17.14
CA THR A 164 17.16 9.61 17.03
C THR A 164 18.10 9.76 18.23
N THR A 165 17.64 9.39 19.42
CA THR A 165 18.42 9.48 20.66
C THR A 165 19.51 8.42 20.71
N ASP A 166 19.25 7.22 20.19
CA ASP A 166 20.23 6.12 20.13
C ASP A 166 21.29 6.33 19.04
N THR A 167 20.94 7.01 17.94
CA THR A 167 21.91 7.38 16.88
C THR A 167 22.89 8.49 17.29
N LEU A 168 22.58 9.24 18.35
CA LEU A 168 23.42 10.33 18.88
C LEU A 168 24.32 9.90 20.07
N ARG A 169 24.31 8.63 20.45
CA ARG A 169 25.18 8.03 21.48
C ARG A 169 26.30 7.21 20.85
#